data_AF-A0A8G1R2B5-F1
#
_entry.id   AF-A0A8G1R2B5-F1
#
_cell.length_a   1.000
_cell.length_b   1.000
_cell.length_c   1.000
_cell.angle_alpha   90.00
_cell.angle_beta   90.00
_cell.angle_gamma   90.00
#
_symmetry.space_group_name_H-M   'P 1'
#
loop_
_entity.id
_entity.type
_entity.pdbx_description
1 polymer ?
#
loop_
_entity_poly.entity_id
_entity_poly.type
_entity_poly.pdbx_seq_one_letter_code
_entity_poly.pdbx_strand_id
1 'polypeptide(L)'
;MNPTHTNNPLHLHHLPTLIWHFTESNIPTFVLPNSAFGFLGALSGPALTTSPTPPHLSTLLPRLPLLILFNWALVFIFDLSNQRLPESIHEDHLNKPWRPLPTNRITADQTRRLLLATIPIVLGITYTLGVWQETCPILILTWMYNDLKGCD
;
A
#
# COMPACT_ATOMS: atom_id res chain seq x y z
N MET A 1 -2.43 -26.83 24.72
CA MET A 1 -3.78 -26.37 24.36
C MET A 1 -3.61 -25.30 23.29
N ASN A 2 -4.00 -25.56 22.04
CA ASN A 2 -3.98 -24.53 21.01
C ASN A 2 -5.06 -23.50 21.35
N PRO A 3 -4.74 -22.19 21.38
CA PRO A 3 -5.77 -21.18 21.54
C PRO A 3 -6.69 -21.28 20.33
N THR A 4 -7.97 -21.54 20.60
CA THR A 4 -9.02 -21.41 19.61
C THR A 4 -9.07 -19.94 19.19
N HIS A 5 -8.42 -19.61 18.08
CA HIS A 5 -8.60 -18.32 17.42
C HIS A 5 -10.07 -18.23 17.01
N THR A 6 -10.86 -17.55 17.84
CA THR A 6 -12.23 -17.19 17.50
C THR A 6 -12.15 -16.25 16.30
N ASN A 7 -12.49 -16.77 15.13
CA ASN A 7 -12.61 -15.99 13.89
C ASN A 7 -13.80 -15.04 14.03
N ASN A 8 -13.61 -13.91 14.72
CA ASN A 8 -14.58 -12.84 14.67
C ASN A 8 -14.64 -12.31 13.22
N PRO A 9 -15.83 -12.25 12.61
CA PRO A 9 -15.96 -11.74 11.26
C PRO A 9 -15.49 -10.27 11.21
N LEU A 10 -14.76 -9.92 10.17
CA LEU A 10 -14.42 -8.53 9.89
C LEU A 10 -15.71 -7.75 9.63
N HIS A 11 -16.03 -6.80 10.52
CA HIS A 11 -17.17 -5.94 10.33
C HIS A 11 -16.82 -4.77 9.39
N LEU A 12 -17.63 -4.59 8.34
CA LEU A 12 -17.40 -3.58 7.30
C LEU A 12 -17.24 -2.14 7.84
N HIS A 13 -17.96 -1.79 8.92
CA HIS A 13 -17.90 -0.45 9.50
C HIS A 13 -16.54 -0.14 10.16
N HIS A 14 -15.75 -1.16 10.52
CA HIS A 14 -14.40 -0.98 11.05
C HIS A 14 -13.32 -0.90 9.96
N LEU A 15 -13.64 -1.20 8.70
CA LEU A 15 -12.66 -1.23 7.61
C LEU A 15 -11.89 0.09 7.44
N PRO A 16 -12.51 1.28 7.46
CA PRO A 16 -11.76 2.53 7.28
C PRO A 16 -10.68 2.71 8.35
N THR A 17 -11.04 2.50 9.62
CA THR A 17 -10.11 2.59 10.76
C THR A 17 -9.03 1.51 10.68
N LEU A 18 -9.39 0.31 10.23
CA LEU A 18 -8.43 -0.77 10.05
C LEU A 18 -7.41 -0.46 8.95
N ILE A 19 -7.85 0.01 7.79
CA ILE A 19 -7.01 0.42 6.66
C ILE A 19 -6.08 1.56 7.09
N TRP A 20 -6.62 2.52 7.84
CA TRP A 20 -5.83 3.61 8.42
C TRP A 20 -4.70 3.07 9.28
N HIS A 21 -4.98 2.19 10.25
CA HIS A 21 -3.94 1.66 11.14
C HIS A 21 -2.91 0.74 10.45
N PHE A 22 -3.26 0.11 9.33
CA PHE A 22 -2.26 -0.57 8.51
C PHE A 22 -1.22 0.40 7.94
N THR A 23 -1.64 1.59 7.53
CA THR A 23 -0.87 2.47 6.65
C THR A 23 -0.37 3.76 7.30
N GLU A 24 -0.93 4.19 8.44
CA GLU A 24 -0.68 5.52 9.01
C GLU A 24 0.81 5.83 9.21
N SER A 25 1.57 4.84 9.72
CA SER A 25 3.01 4.98 9.96
C SER A 25 3.83 5.12 8.68
N ASN A 26 3.28 4.69 7.54
CA ASN A 26 3.94 4.67 6.23
C ASN A 26 3.52 5.83 5.31
N ILE A 27 2.53 6.63 5.70
CA ILE A 27 2.17 7.84 4.96
C ILE A 27 3.36 8.81 4.84
N PRO A 28 4.03 9.23 5.93
CA PRO A 28 5.11 10.21 5.84
C PRO A 28 6.38 9.65 5.18
N THR A 29 6.60 8.33 5.23
CA THR A 29 7.82 7.68 4.74
C THR A 29 7.72 7.19 3.30
N PHE A 30 6.53 6.79 2.85
CA PHE A 30 6.32 6.26 1.50
C PHE A 30 5.32 7.05 0.69
N VAL A 31 4.11 7.31 1.22
CA VAL A 31 3.04 7.93 0.40
C VAL A 31 3.41 9.35 0.00
N LEU A 32 3.82 10.19 0.95
CA LEU A 32 4.15 11.58 0.67
C LEU A 32 5.41 11.73 -0.18
N PRO A 33 6.54 11.04 0.10
CA PRO A 33 7.74 11.18 -0.73
C PRO A 33 7.55 10.67 -2.16
N ASN A 34 6.87 9.53 -2.37
CA ASN A 34 6.60 9.02 -3.72
C ASN A 34 5.62 9.93 -4.48
N SER A 35 4.62 10.49 -3.80
CA SER A 35 3.71 11.47 -4.42
C SER A 35 4.45 12.76 -4.80
N ALA A 36 5.33 13.25 -3.93
CA ALA A 36 6.16 14.42 -4.22
C ALA A 36 7.10 14.13 -5.40
N PHE A 37 7.73 12.96 -5.45
CA PHE A 37 8.59 12.54 -6.55
C PHE A 37 7.82 12.52 -7.88
N GLY A 38 6.63 11.91 -7.91
CA GLY A 38 5.80 11.89 -9.13
C GLY A 38 5.37 13.29 -9.58
N PHE A 39 4.97 14.16 -8.63
CA PHE A 39 4.54 15.52 -8.93
C PHE A 39 5.69 16.41 -9.44
N LEU A 40 6.82 16.41 -8.74
CA LEU A 40 8.01 17.16 -9.14
C LEU A 40 8.63 16.59 -10.43
N GLY A 41 8.60 15.27 -10.58
CA GLY A 41 9.01 14.57 -11.80
C GLY A 41 8.21 15.03 -13.00
N ALA A 42 6.88 15.16 -12.89
CA ALA A 42 6.05 15.72 -13.95
C ALA A 42 6.46 17.16 -14.33
N LEU A 43 6.77 18.02 -13.34
CA LEU A 43 7.22 19.40 -13.57
C LEU A 43 8.62 19.50 -14.21
N SER A 44 9.42 18.43 -14.17
CA SER A 44 10.72 18.41 -14.85
C SER A 44 10.60 18.33 -16.38
N GLY A 45 9.40 18.02 -16.91
CA GLY A 45 9.14 17.93 -18.34
C GLY A 45 10.05 16.90 -19.03
N PRO A 46 10.77 17.25 -20.10
CA PRO A 46 11.53 16.28 -20.89
C PRO A 46 12.75 15.69 -20.18
N ALA A 47 13.16 16.26 -19.03
CA ALA A 47 14.32 15.76 -18.29
C ALA A 47 14.06 14.38 -17.67
N LEU A 48 12.84 14.12 -17.18
CA LEU A 48 12.46 12.85 -16.53
C LEU A 48 11.17 12.23 -17.10
N THR A 49 10.56 12.83 -18.12
CA THR A 49 9.32 12.32 -18.73
C THR A 49 9.39 12.34 -20.25
N THR A 50 8.45 11.66 -20.91
CA THR A 50 8.28 11.72 -22.36
C THR A 50 7.53 12.97 -22.83
N SER A 51 7.12 13.85 -21.92
CA SER A 51 6.45 15.10 -22.27
C SER A 51 7.45 16.11 -22.84
N PRO A 52 7.19 16.73 -24.00
CA PRO A 52 8.10 17.68 -24.61
C PRO A 52 8.25 18.98 -23.78
N THR A 53 7.24 19.30 -22.96
CA THR A 53 7.25 20.47 -22.08
C THR A 53 6.65 20.11 -20.71
N PRO A 54 7.05 20.81 -19.63
CA PRO A 54 6.39 20.69 -18.33
C PRO A 54 4.88 20.98 -18.43
N PRO A 55 4.03 20.22 -17.72
CA PRO A 55 2.60 20.49 -17.67
C PRO A 55 2.32 21.78 -16.88
N HIS A 56 1.25 22.47 -17.23
CA HIS A 56 0.79 23.62 -16.46
C HIS A 56 0.24 23.17 -15.09
N LEU A 57 0.46 23.98 -14.05
CA LEU A 57 0.00 23.67 -12.68
C LEU A 57 -1.52 23.47 -12.59
N SER A 58 -2.31 24.16 -13.43
CA SER A 58 -3.77 23.97 -13.48
C SER A 58 -4.18 22.56 -13.91
N THR A 59 -3.34 21.87 -14.67
CA THR A 59 -3.56 20.48 -15.09
C THR A 59 -3.06 19.50 -14.04
N LEU A 60 -1.96 19.83 -13.37
CA LEU A 60 -1.29 18.93 -12.43
C LEU A 60 -1.90 18.94 -11.02
N LEU A 61 -2.29 20.11 -10.49
CA LEU A 61 -2.88 20.23 -9.15
C LEU A 61 -4.14 19.37 -8.96
N PRO A 62 -5.09 19.32 -9.91
CA PRO A 62 -6.26 18.44 -9.79
C PRO A 62 -5.92 16.94 -9.80
N ARG A 63 -4.72 16.55 -10.23
CA ARG A 63 -4.25 15.15 -10.23
C ARG A 63 -3.61 14.73 -8.91
N LEU A 64 -3.28 15.67 -8.01
CA LEU A 64 -2.66 15.36 -6.72
C LEU A 64 -3.45 14.34 -5.89
N PRO A 65 -4.79 14.45 -5.73
CA PRO A 65 -5.54 13.46 -4.96
C PRO A 65 -5.43 12.05 -5.55
N LEU A 66 -5.42 11.95 -6.89
CA LEU A 66 -5.29 10.68 -7.59
C LEU A 66 -3.89 10.09 -7.45
N LEU A 67 -2.85 10.93 -7.52
CA LEU A 67 -1.47 10.52 -7.30
C LEU A 67 -1.23 10.01 -5.87
N ILE A 68 -1.79 10.70 -4.88
CA ILE A 68 -1.73 10.28 -3.48
C ILE A 68 -2.50 8.96 -3.29
N LEU A 69 -3.70 8.85 -3.87
CA LEU A 69 -4.50 7.64 -3.81
C LEU A 69 -3.77 6.44 -4.46
N PHE A 70 -3.13 6.64 -5.60
CA PHE A 70 -2.32 5.63 -6.27
C PHE A 70 -1.20 5.11 -5.36
N ASN A 71 -0.38 6.00 -4.82
CA ASN A 71 0.72 5.63 -3.93
C ASN A 71 0.22 4.98 -2.64
N TRP A 72 -0.85 5.52 -2.05
CA TRP A 72 -1.45 4.96 -0.83
C TRP A 72 -2.02 3.56 -1.05
N ALA A 73 -2.68 3.31 -2.19
CA ALA A 73 -3.21 1.99 -2.53
C ALA A 73 -2.11 0.93 -2.68
N LEU A 74 -0.97 1.28 -3.28
CA LEU A 74 0.17 0.38 -3.40
C LEU A 74 0.86 0.14 -2.06
N VAL A 75 1.03 1.19 -1.24
CA VAL A 75 1.54 1.07 0.14
C VAL A 75 0.60 0.20 0.97
N PHE A 76 -0.71 0.31 0.80
CA PHE A 76 -1.66 -0.54 1.49
C PHE A 76 -1.49 -2.02 1.14
N ILE A 77 -1.30 -2.36 -0.14
CA ILE A 77 -0.99 -3.73 -0.56
C ILE A 77 0.34 -4.20 0.07
N PHE A 78 1.37 -3.36 0.03
CA PHE A 78 2.67 -3.66 0.64
C PHE A 78 2.51 -3.96 2.14
N ASP A 79 1.78 -3.11 2.86
CA ASP A 79 1.54 -3.27 4.30
C ASP A 79 0.78 -4.55 4.63
N LEU A 80 -0.26 -4.89 3.87
CA LEU A 80 -0.97 -6.15 4.04
C LEU A 80 -0.06 -7.37 3.78
N SER A 81 0.85 -7.26 2.81
CA SER A 81 1.76 -8.35 2.44
C SER A 81 2.89 -8.53 3.45
N ASN A 82 3.45 -7.43 3.95
CA ASN A 82 4.55 -7.43 4.91
C ASN A 82 4.04 -7.81 6.31
N GLN A 83 3.04 -7.10 6.82
CA GLN A 83 2.62 -7.20 8.23
C GLN A 83 1.96 -8.55 8.59
N ARG A 84 1.53 -9.35 7.61
CA ARG A 84 0.91 -10.67 7.85
C ARG A 84 1.90 -11.78 8.18
N LEU A 85 3.20 -11.58 7.95
CA LEU A 85 4.21 -12.63 8.11
C LEU A 85 4.52 -12.86 9.59
N PRO A 86 4.75 -14.11 10.04
CA PRO A 86 5.03 -14.41 11.45
C PRO A 86 6.19 -13.60 12.05
N GLU A 87 7.28 -13.45 11.29
CA GLU A 87 8.45 -12.65 11.68
C GLU A 87 8.09 -11.16 11.83
N SER A 88 7.32 -10.61 10.89
CA SER A 88 6.90 -9.21 10.92
C SER A 88 5.92 -8.93 12.05
N ILE A 89 5.02 -9.88 12.37
CA ILE A 89 4.13 -9.77 13.54
C ILE A 89 4.96 -9.76 14.83
N HIS A 90 5.95 -10.65 14.94
CA HIS A 90 6.83 -10.70 16.12
C HIS A 90 7.63 -9.40 16.28
N GLU A 91 8.18 -8.88 15.19
CA GLU A 91 8.88 -7.59 15.19
C GLU A 91 7.93 -6.44 15.55
N ASP A 92 6.75 -6.40 14.95
CA ASP A 92 5.77 -5.33 15.19
C ASP A 92 5.25 -5.34 16.63
N HIS A 93 5.22 -6.48 17.33
CA HIS A 93 4.94 -6.49 18.77
C HIS A 93 5.95 -5.67 19.59
N LEU A 94 7.20 -5.59 19.14
CA LEU A 94 8.26 -4.84 19.80
C LEU A 94 8.32 -3.38 19.32
N ASN A 95 8.28 -3.19 17.99
CA ASN A 95 8.54 -1.89 17.36
C ASN A 95 7.27 -1.06 17.14
N LYS A 96 6.15 -1.71 16.83
CA LYS A 96 4.90 -1.08 16.38
C LYS A 96 3.66 -1.73 17.00
N PRO A 97 3.57 -1.83 18.34
CA PRO A 97 2.55 -2.63 19.04
C PRO A 97 1.11 -2.13 18.82
N TRP A 98 0.92 -0.93 18.25
CA TRP A 98 -0.39 -0.38 17.90
C TRP A 98 -0.97 -0.89 16.58
N ARG A 99 -0.18 -1.61 15.75
CA ARG A 99 -0.64 -2.13 14.45
C ARG A 99 -1.76 -3.16 14.57
N PRO A 100 -2.54 -3.40 13.50
CA PRO A 100 -3.72 -4.26 13.56
C PRO A 100 -3.47 -5.70 14.00
N LEU A 101 -2.38 -6.33 13.55
CA LEU A 101 -2.08 -7.73 13.92
C LEU A 101 -1.57 -7.86 15.36
N PRO A 102 -0.60 -7.05 15.84
CA PRO A 102 -0.19 -7.05 17.25
C PRO A 102 -1.33 -6.80 18.24
N THR A 103 -2.30 -5.96 17.84
CA THR A 103 -3.49 -5.64 18.65
C THR A 103 -4.63 -6.64 18.50
N ASN A 104 -4.43 -7.74 17.75
CA ASN A 104 -5.43 -8.78 17.49
C ASN A 104 -6.75 -8.26 16.89
N ARG A 105 -6.71 -7.14 16.16
CA ARG A 105 -7.89 -6.59 15.46
C ARG A 105 -8.22 -7.35 14.18
N ILE A 106 -7.23 -8.02 13.61
CA ILE A 106 -7.34 -8.86 12.41
C ILE A 106 -6.30 -9.98 12.50
N THR A 107 -6.64 -11.17 12.02
CA THR A 107 -5.71 -12.32 11.94
C THR A 107 -4.84 -12.27 10.68
N ALA A 108 -3.74 -13.02 10.66
CA ALA A 108 -2.89 -13.15 9.47
C ALA A 108 -3.66 -13.72 8.26
N ASP A 109 -4.54 -14.70 8.47
CA ASP A 109 -5.37 -15.28 7.41
C ASP A 109 -6.40 -14.30 6.85
N GLN A 110 -7.04 -13.52 7.73
CA GLN A 110 -7.94 -12.45 7.30
C GLN A 110 -7.19 -11.37 6.52
N THR A 111 -5.97 -11.01 6.96
CA THR A 111 -5.10 -10.05 6.27
C THR A 111 -4.70 -10.58 4.89
N ARG A 112 -4.39 -11.87 4.76
CA ARG A 112 -4.13 -12.52 3.47
C ARG A 112 -5.37 -12.46 2.56
N ARG A 113 -6.57 -12.73 3.07
CA ARG A 113 -7.81 -12.62 2.27
C ARG A 113 -8.04 -11.18 1.81
N LEU A 114 -7.83 -10.21 2.69
CA LEU A 114 -7.91 -8.79 2.37
C LEU A 114 -6.90 -8.41 1.28
N LEU A 115 -5.65 -8.85 1.40
CA LEU A 115 -4.60 -8.67 0.38
C LEU A 115 -5.04 -9.20 -1.00
N LEU A 116 -5.50 -10.46 -1.04
CA LEU A 116 -5.93 -11.10 -2.28
C LEU A 116 -7.15 -10.43 -2.92
N ALA A 117 -8.01 -9.78 -2.12
CA ALA A 117 -9.11 -8.97 -2.63
C ALA A 117 -8.65 -7.57 -3.10
N THR A 118 -7.72 -6.94 -2.36
CA THR A 118 -7.21 -5.60 -2.68
C THR A 118 -6.42 -5.57 -3.98
N ILE A 119 -5.61 -6.59 -4.26
CA ILE A 119 -4.79 -6.67 -5.49
C ILE A 119 -5.62 -6.48 -6.78
N PRO A 120 -6.67 -7.29 -7.07
CA PRO A 120 -7.46 -7.12 -8.29
C PRO A 120 -8.25 -5.81 -8.31
N ILE A 121 -8.68 -5.29 -7.14
CA ILE A 121 -9.35 -3.98 -7.06
C ILE A 121 -8.39 -2.86 -7.49
N VAL A 122 -7.18 -2.85 -6.94
CA VAL A 122 -6.17 -1.83 -7.26
C VAL A 122 -5.73 -1.96 -8.72
N LEU A 123 -5.50 -3.18 -9.23
CA LEU A 123 -5.21 -3.40 -10.65
C LEU A 123 -6.34 -2.90 -11.56
N GLY A 124 -7.60 -3.12 -11.19
CA GLY A 124 -8.75 -2.59 -11.94
C GLY A 124 -8.74 -1.07 -11.97
N ILE A 125 -8.52 -0.42 -10.82
CA ILE A 125 -8.42 1.04 -10.73
C ILE A 125 -7.25 1.54 -11.59
N THR A 126 -6.05 0.98 -11.42
CA THR A 126 -4.86 1.46 -12.13
C THR A 126 -4.92 1.17 -13.63
N TYR A 127 -5.61 0.10 -14.05
CA TYR A 127 -5.94 -0.14 -15.45
C TYR A 127 -6.82 0.97 -16.03
N THR A 128 -7.90 1.36 -15.33
CA THR A 128 -8.77 2.46 -15.80
C THR A 128 -8.06 3.81 -15.84
N LEU A 129 -7.03 3.99 -15.00
CA LEU A 129 -6.21 5.20 -14.97
C LEU A 129 -5.04 5.17 -15.96
N GLY A 130 -4.78 4.04 -16.62
CA GLY A 130 -3.69 3.87 -17.57
C GLY A 130 -2.29 3.76 -16.93
N VAL A 131 -2.20 3.38 -15.65
CA VAL A 131 -0.93 3.25 -14.88
C VAL A 131 -0.70 1.82 -14.37
N TRP A 132 -1.26 0.84 -15.07
CA TRP A 132 -1.17 -0.57 -14.68
C TRP A 132 0.21 -1.16 -15.00
N GLN A 133 0.91 -0.66 -16.03
CA GLN A 133 2.25 -1.11 -16.36
C GLN A 133 3.26 -0.80 -15.25
N GLU A 134 3.09 0.31 -14.55
CA GLU A 134 3.91 0.69 -13.38
C GLU A 134 3.46 -0.09 -12.14
N THR A 135 2.15 -0.36 -12.03
CA THR A 135 1.58 -1.13 -10.92
C THR A 135 2.12 -2.56 -10.87
N CYS A 136 2.15 -3.27 -12.00
CA CYS A 136 2.52 -4.68 -12.04
C CYS A 136 3.94 -4.96 -11.48
N PRO A 137 5.00 -4.26 -11.90
CA PRO A 137 6.33 -4.38 -11.31
C PRO A 137 6.34 -4.11 -9.81
N ILE A 138 5.62 -3.10 -9.32
CA ILE A 138 5.57 -2.79 -7.88
C ILE A 138 4.95 -3.95 -7.10
N LEU A 139 3.89 -4.57 -7.61
CA LEU A 139 3.27 -5.74 -6.99
C LEU A 139 4.20 -6.96 -7.01
N ILE A 140 4.90 -7.18 -8.13
CA ILE A 140 5.88 -8.28 -8.25
C ILE A 140 7.03 -8.07 -7.27
N LEU A 141 7.58 -6.85 -7.18
CA LEU A 141 8.64 -6.51 -6.25
C LEU A 141 8.18 -6.62 -4.79
N THR A 142 6.94 -6.23 -4.50
CA THR A 142 6.33 -6.41 -3.16
C THR A 142 6.28 -7.87 -2.76
N TRP A 143 5.86 -8.75 -3.67
CA TRP A 143 5.85 -10.19 -3.44
C TRP A 143 7.27 -10.76 -3.32
N MET A 144 8.17 -10.42 -4.24
CA MET A 144 9.57 -10.86 -4.20
C MET A 144 10.27 -10.44 -2.90
N TYR A 145 10.07 -9.21 -2.45
CA TYR A 145 10.64 -8.71 -1.20
C TYR A 145 10.09 -9.47 0.01
N ASN A 146 8.77 -9.52 0.18
CA ASN A 146 8.15 -10.05 1.40
C ASN A 146 8.07 -11.58 1.44
N ASP A 147 7.64 -12.21 0.34
CA ASP A 147 7.36 -13.65 0.32
C ASP A 147 8.59 -14.49 -0.07
N LEU A 148 9.48 -13.94 -0.91
CA LEU A 148 10.68 -14.64 -1.35
C LEU A 148 11.96 -14.19 -0.63
N LYS A 149 11.86 -13.22 0.30
CA LYS A 149 13.01 -12.66 1.01
C LYS A 149 14.09 -12.13 0.06
N GLY A 150 13.67 -11.56 -1.07
CA GLY A 150 14.57 -11.17 -2.16
C GLY A 150 15.57 -10.05 -1.84
N CYS A 151 15.53 -9.49 -0.63
CA CYS A 151 16.42 -8.45 -0.14
C CYS A 151 16.80 -8.61 1.36
N ASP A 152 16.64 -9.81 1.94
CA ASP A 152 17.06 -10.14 3.31
C ASP A 152 18.50 -10.67 3.38
#